data_AF-A0A6H1ZE89-F1
#
_entry.id   AF-A0A6H1ZE89-F1
#
_cell.length_a   1.000
_cell.length_b   1.000
_cell.length_c   1.000
_cell.angle_alpha   90.00
_cell.angle_beta   90.00
_cell.angle_gamma   90.00
#
_symmetry.space_group_name_H-M   'P 1'
#
loop_
_entity.id
_entity.type
_entity.pdbx_description
1 polymer ?
#
loop_
_entity_poly.entity_id
_entity_poly.type
_entity_poly.pdbx_seq_one_letter_code
_entity_poly.pdbx_strand_id
1 'polypeptide(L)'
;MNTSFVTEKGTTLPLLDLRGKPYLQVAHRIVWFREEYPDWAIETQHVSLTDTKAIYKAAIKDETGRVIATATKSEDKSHFNDFIEKAETGAIGRALALCGFGTQFTGDELEEGGRIVDSPIEQVIPVQPMMDKLPTTEAPACPKCGAKTVWKAGVSKRTNREYAFWGCPSKNPNGTWCGGTVDPKKAVEQNTSQDEINIEDIPF
;
A
#
# COMPACT_ATOMS: atom_id res chain seq x y z
N MET A 1 -8.03 -14.62 7.62
CA MET A 1 -8.41 -15.74 6.74
C MET A 1 -7.32 -15.83 5.69
N ASN A 2 -6.76 -17.02 5.43
CA ASN A 2 -5.81 -17.15 4.33
C ASN A 2 -6.58 -17.01 3.02
N THR A 3 -6.37 -15.92 2.30
CA THR A 3 -6.99 -15.68 1.00
C THR A 3 -6.34 -16.63 -0.01
N SER A 4 -7.13 -17.24 -0.89
CA SER A 4 -6.64 -18.12 -1.95
C SER A 4 -7.42 -17.89 -3.25
N PHE A 5 -6.79 -18.22 -4.37
CA PHE A 5 -7.40 -18.24 -5.69
C PHE A 5 -7.47 -19.69 -6.19
N VAL A 6 -8.58 -20.08 -6.81
CA VAL A 6 -8.76 -21.42 -7.36
C VAL A 6 -8.78 -21.32 -8.88
N THR A 7 -7.91 -22.09 -9.55
CA THR A 7 -7.85 -22.16 -11.02
C THR A 7 -9.07 -22.89 -11.59
N GLU A 8 -9.27 -22.80 -12.90
CA GLU A 8 -10.37 -23.50 -13.57
C GLU A 8 -10.29 -25.03 -13.41
N LYS A 9 -9.09 -25.61 -13.28
CA LYS A 9 -8.92 -27.06 -13.03
C LYS A 9 -8.88 -27.42 -11.53
N GLY A 10 -9.18 -26.47 -10.65
CA GLY A 10 -9.39 -26.71 -9.22
C GLY A 10 -8.14 -26.62 -8.35
N THR A 11 -7.01 -26.16 -8.88
CA THR A 11 -5.79 -25.95 -8.09
C THR A 11 -5.97 -24.73 -7.18
N THR A 12 -5.77 -24.92 -5.88
CA THR A 12 -5.84 -23.83 -4.91
C THR A 12 -4.46 -23.18 -4.75
N LEU A 13 -4.37 -21.90 -5.10
CA LEU A 13 -3.15 -21.09 -5.01
C LEU A 13 -3.27 -20.12 -3.84
N PRO A 14 -2.31 -20.12 -2.89
CA PRO A 14 -2.35 -19.20 -1.76
C PRO A 14 -2.01 -17.78 -2.22
N LEU A 15 -2.75 -16.80 -1.70
CA LEU A 15 -2.47 -15.39 -1.88
C LEU A 15 -1.77 -14.85 -0.63
N LEU A 16 -0.70 -14.11 -0.84
CA LEU A 16 -0.03 -13.36 0.20
C LEU A 16 -0.73 -12.01 0.38
N ASP A 17 -0.79 -11.50 1.61
CA ASP A 17 -1.17 -10.11 1.85
C ASP A 17 0.09 -9.24 1.74
N LEU A 18 0.17 -8.42 0.69
CA LEU A 18 1.16 -7.37 0.55
C LEU A 18 0.50 -6.02 0.86
N ARG A 19 0.71 -5.53 2.08
CA ARG A 19 0.27 -4.19 2.52
C ARG A 19 -1.24 -3.94 2.32
N GLY A 20 -2.06 -4.95 2.55
CA GLY A 20 -3.52 -4.92 2.39
C GLY A 20 -4.01 -5.28 1.00
N LYS A 21 -3.12 -5.62 0.05
CA LYS A 21 -3.48 -6.07 -1.29
C LYS A 21 -3.15 -7.56 -1.49
N PRO A 22 -4.05 -8.34 -2.10
CA PRO A 22 -3.77 -9.73 -2.42
C PRO A 22 -2.67 -9.82 -3.49
N TYR A 23 -1.68 -10.67 -3.24
CA TYR A 23 -0.55 -10.91 -4.11
C TYR A 23 -0.37 -12.39 -4.41
N LEU A 24 -0.38 -12.74 -5.68
CA LEU A 24 -0.07 -14.09 -6.15
C LEU A 24 1.41 -14.19 -6.50
N GLN A 25 2.16 -14.98 -5.75
CA GLN A 25 3.59 -15.16 -5.98
C GLN A 25 3.88 -15.77 -7.35
N VAL A 26 5.03 -15.42 -7.93
CA VAL A 26 5.48 -15.91 -9.25
C VAL A 26 5.49 -17.43 -9.33
N ALA A 27 5.89 -18.13 -8.25
CA ALA A 27 5.85 -19.58 -8.19
C ALA A 27 4.44 -20.14 -8.45
N HIS A 28 3.40 -19.52 -7.89
CA HIS A 28 2.01 -19.95 -8.11
C HIS A 28 1.49 -19.54 -9.48
N ARG A 29 1.95 -18.43 -10.06
CA ARG A 29 1.68 -18.09 -11.46
C ARG A 29 2.28 -19.13 -12.41
N ILE A 30 3.45 -19.68 -12.10
CA ILE A 30 4.08 -20.76 -12.89
C ILE A 30 3.26 -22.05 -12.78
N VAL A 31 2.77 -22.40 -11.58
CA VAL A 31 1.89 -23.58 -11.41
C VAL A 31 0.65 -23.43 -12.30
N TRP A 32 -0.04 -22.29 -12.22
CA TRP A 32 -1.22 -22.04 -13.06
C TRP A 32 -0.88 -22.03 -14.56
N PHE A 33 0.23 -21.39 -14.94
CA PHE A 33 0.70 -21.37 -16.32
C PHE A 33 0.98 -22.77 -16.87
N ARG A 34 1.64 -23.64 -16.09
CA ARG A 34 1.94 -25.01 -16.49
C ARG A 34 0.70 -25.89 -16.53
N GLU A 35 -0.28 -25.59 -15.71
CA GLU A 35 -1.58 -26.24 -15.74
C GLU A 35 -2.32 -25.96 -17.05
N GLU A 36 -2.33 -24.71 -17.53
CA GLU A 36 -2.99 -24.33 -18.79
C GLU A 36 -2.18 -24.66 -20.04
N TYR A 37 -0.88 -24.36 -20.01
CA TYR A 37 0.02 -24.42 -21.16
C TYR A 37 1.31 -25.19 -20.81
N PRO A 38 1.24 -26.53 -20.74
CA PRO A 38 2.38 -27.36 -20.33
C PRO A 38 3.56 -27.26 -21.30
N ASP A 39 3.29 -27.11 -22.60
CA ASP A 39 4.30 -27.11 -23.66
C ASP A 39 4.86 -25.72 -24.00
N TRP A 40 4.33 -24.66 -23.39
CA TRP A 40 4.79 -23.28 -23.64
C TRP A 40 6.11 -22.99 -22.93
N ALA A 41 6.93 -22.12 -23.51
CA ALA A 41 8.25 -21.79 -22.97
C ALA A 41 8.24 -20.48 -22.16
N ILE A 42 9.06 -20.45 -21.11
CA ILE A 42 9.49 -19.22 -20.43
C ILE A 42 10.98 -19.09 -20.71
N GLU A 43 11.37 -18.04 -21.42
CA GLU A 43 12.77 -17.73 -21.70
C GLU A 43 13.17 -16.43 -21.01
N THR A 44 14.33 -16.42 -20.36
CA THR A 44 14.90 -15.24 -19.73
C THR A 44 16.25 -14.89 -20.35
N GLN A 45 16.54 -13.60 -20.44
CA GLN A 45 17.85 -13.08 -20.82
C GLN A 45 18.21 -11.88 -19.95
N HIS A 46 19.46 -11.79 -19.53
CA HIS A 46 19.96 -10.55 -18.93
C HIS A 46 20.14 -9.51 -20.06
N VAL A 47 19.57 -8.33 -19.87
CA VAL A 47 19.74 -7.18 -20.76
C VAL A 47 20.96 -6.36 -20.32
N SER A 48 21.16 -6.25 -19.01
CA SER A 48 22.32 -5.59 -18.40
C SER A 48 22.59 -6.23 -17.05
N LEU A 49 23.84 -6.56 -16.77
CA LEU A 49 24.26 -7.07 -15.48
C LEU A 49 25.56 -6.37 -15.06
N THR A 50 25.54 -5.75 -13.89
CA THR A 50 26.65 -5.03 -13.29
C THR A 50 26.74 -5.38 -11.80
N ASP A 51 27.81 -4.96 -11.13
CA ASP A 51 28.03 -5.23 -9.70
C ASP A 51 26.96 -4.61 -8.78
N THR A 52 26.17 -3.66 -9.29
CA THR A 52 25.17 -2.90 -8.53
C THR A 52 23.76 -2.98 -9.09
N LYS A 53 23.57 -3.49 -10.32
CA LYS A 53 22.28 -3.49 -11.00
C LYS A 53 22.13 -4.65 -11.97
N ALA A 54 20.94 -5.26 -11.97
CA ALA A 54 20.54 -6.30 -12.91
C ALA A 54 19.27 -5.88 -13.65
N ILE A 55 19.23 -6.12 -14.95
CA ILE A 55 18.06 -5.93 -15.80
C ILE A 55 17.85 -7.22 -16.58
N TYR A 56 16.69 -7.82 -16.41
CA TYR A 56 16.29 -9.05 -17.09
C TYR A 56 15.06 -8.81 -17.95
N LYS A 57 15.03 -9.49 -19.09
CA LYS A 57 13.87 -9.62 -19.95
C LYS A 57 13.40 -11.07 -19.92
N ALA A 58 12.10 -11.28 -19.74
CA ALA A 58 11.45 -12.57 -19.89
C ALA A 58 10.52 -12.54 -21.10
N ALA A 59 10.41 -13.68 -21.79
CA ALA A 59 9.48 -13.90 -22.89
C ALA A 59 8.72 -15.21 -22.65
N ILE A 60 7.39 -15.16 -22.82
CA ILE A 60 6.52 -16.33 -22.85
C ILE A 60 6.28 -16.68 -24.32
N LYS A 61 6.51 -17.94 -24.71
CA LYS A 61 6.29 -18.42 -26.08
C LYS A 61 5.31 -19.58 -26.10
N ASP A 62 4.48 -19.64 -27.13
CA ASP A 62 3.63 -20.80 -27.38
C ASP A 62 4.43 -22.00 -27.92
N GLU A 63 3.75 -23.12 -28.14
CA GLU A 63 4.34 -24.37 -28.65
C GLU A 63 4.98 -24.22 -30.04
N THR A 64 4.60 -23.19 -30.80
CA THR A 64 5.17 -22.89 -32.12
C THR A 64 6.40 -21.98 -32.04
N GLY A 65 6.72 -21.49 -30.84
CA GLY A 65 7.78 -20.52 -30.60
C GLY A 65 7.37 -19.06 -30.81
N ARG A 66 6.08 -18.78 -31.06
CA ARG A 66 5.58 -17.40 -31.16
C ARG A 66 5.59 -16.76 -29.78
N VAL A 67 6.11 -15.54 -29.71
CA VAL A 67 6.13 -14.74 -28.48
C VAL A 67 4.72 -14.24 -28.16
N ILE A 68 4.22 -14.58 -26.97
CA ILE A 68 2.89 -14.19 -26.47
C ILE A 68 2.99 -12.96 -25.58
N ALA A 69 3.98 -12.92 -24.70
CA ALA A 69 4.25 -11.76 -23.87
C ALA A 69 5.74 -11.60 -23.61
N THR A 70 6.17 -10.35 -23.44
CA THR A 70 7.51 -10.04 -22.94
C THR A 70 7.43 -9.00 -21.83
N ALA A 71 8.27 -9.14 -20.81
CA ALA A 71 8.42 -8.13 -19.79
C ALA A 71 9.89 -7.91 -19.43
N THR A 72 10.19 -6.74 -18.89
CA THR A 72 11.51 -6.40 -18.36
C THR A 72 11.36 -5.98 -16.90
N LYS A 73 12.34 -6.33 -16.06
CA LYS A 73 12.47 -5.85 -14.70
C LYS A 73 13.93 -5.48 -14.44
N SER A 74 14.11 -4.36 -13.75
CA SER A 74 15.39 -3.97 -13.17
C SER A 74 15.36 -4.08 -11.66
N GLU A 75 16.48 -4.42 -11.05
CA GLU A 75 16.68 -4.37 -9.61
C GLU A 75 18.09 -3.89 -9.28
N ASP A 76 18.22 -3.19 -8.16
CA ASP A 76 19.46 -2.58 -7.70
C ASP A 76 19.93 -3.23 -6.39
N LYS A 77 21.24 -3.42 -6.27
CA LYS A 77 21.88 -4.03 -5.08
C LYS A 77 21.62 -3.26 -3.79
N SER A 78 21.36 -1.95 -3.90
CA SER A 78 21.00 -1.10 -2.76
C SER A 78 19.66 -1.47 -2.12
N HIS A 79 18.73 -2.07 -2.88
CA HIS A 79 17.45 -2.53 -2.34
C HIS A 79 17.55 -3.95 -1.81
N PHE A 80 18.28 -4.82 -2.52
CA PHE A 80 18.36 -6.25 -2.23
C PHE A 80 19.73 -6.82 -2.56
N ASN A 81 20.27 -7.65 -1.67
CA ASN A 81 21.54 -8.35 -1.95
C ASN A 81 21.39 -9.40 -3.06
N ASP A 82 20.21 -10.01 -3.18
CA ASP A 82 19.78 -10.97 -4.22
C ASP A 82 19.13 -10.26 -5.42
N PHE A 83 19.64 -9.08 -5.81
CA PHE A 83 19.05 -8.25 -6.88
C PHE A 83 19.02 -8.95 -8.25
N ILE A 84 19.95 -9.87 -8.52
CA ILE A 84 20.01 -10.61 -9.78
C ILE A 84 18.80 -11.55 -9.88
N GLU A 85 18.60 -12.39 -8.88
CA GLU A 85 17.52 -13.36 -8.80
C GLU A 85 16.15 -12.67 -8.74
N LYS A 86 16.07 -11.53 -8.04
CA LYS A 86 14.86 -10.71 -8.00
C LYS A 86 14.53 -10.05 -9.33
N ALA A 87 15.53 -9.55 -10.06
CA ALA A 87 15.31 -8.99 -11.39
C ALA A 87 14.78 -10.06 -12.35
N GLU A 88 15.39 -11.24 -12.35
CA GLU A 88 14.96 -12.36 -13.20
C GLU A 88 13.56 -12.85 -12.83
N THR A 89 13.32 -13.15 -11.55
CA THR A 89 12.02 -13.62 -11.05
C THR A 89 10.92 -12.59 -11.30
N GLY A 90 11.22 -11.30 -11.10
CA GLY A 90 10.27 -10.23 -11.37
C GLY A 90 9.97 -10.06 -12.87
N ALA A 91 10.95 -10.27 -13.75
CA ALA A 91 10.70 -10.26 -15.20
C ALA A 91 9.75 -11.40 -15.61
N ILE A 92 9.96 -12.61 -15.06
CA ILE A 92 9.05 -13.75 -15.27
C ILE A 92 7.65 -13.42 -14.74
N GLY A 93 7.55 -12.92 -13.51
CA GLY A 93 6.28 -12.56 -12.87
C GLY A 93 5.47 -11.55 -13.67
N ARG A 94 6.14 -10.51 -14.21
CA ARG A 94 5.52 -9.52 -15.08
C ARG A 94 5.09 -10.11 -16.42
N ALA A 95 5.90 -10.96 -17.05
CA ALA A 95 5.56 -11.57 -18.34
C ALA A 95 4.34 -12.50 -18.20
N LEU A 96 4.27 -13.29 -17.12
CA LEU A 96 3.11 -14.13 -16.80
C LEU A 96 1.86 -13.30 -16.51
N ALA A 97 1.99 -12.19 -15.79
CA ALA A 97 0.87 -11.29 -15.55
C ALA A 97 0.36 -10.63 -16.85
N LEU A 98 1.23 -10.33 -17.81
CA LEU A 98 0.81 -9.87 -19.14
C LEU A 98 0.09 -10.95 -19.94
N CYS A 99 0.38 -12.23 -19.69
CA CYS A 99 -0.35 -13.38 -20.25
C CYS A 99 -1.69 -13.68 -19.54
N GLY A 100 -2.07 -12.94 -18.49
CA GLY A 100 -3.30 -13.17 -17.72
C GLY A 100 -3.12 -13.96 -16.42
N PHE A 101 -1.92 -14.47 -16.14
CA PHE A 101 -1.66 -15.28 -14.95
C PHE A 101 -1.37 -14.38 -13.75
N GLY A 102 -2.40 -14.15 -12.93
CA GLY A 102 -2.28 -13.37 -11.70
C GLY A 102 -2.25 -11.86 -11.90
N THR A 103 -2.72 -11.36 -13.06
CA THR A 103 -2.80 -9.92 -13.39
C THR A 103 -3.59 -9.11 -12.36
N GLN A 104 -4.67 -9.70 -11.83
CA GLN A 104 -5.49 -9.10 -10.78
C GLN A 104 -4.86 -9.18 -9.37
N PHE A 105 -3.75 -9.91 -9.23
CA PHE A 105 -3.05 -10.17 -7.97
C PHE A 105 -1.55 -9.82 -8.08
N THR A 106 -1.24 -8.74 -8.80
CA THR A 106 0.15 -8.27 -8.93
C THR A 106 0.63 -7.45 -7.74
N GLY A 107 -0.27 -7.11 -6.79
CA GLY A 107 0.03 -6.10 -5.79
C GLY A 107 0.54 -4.84 -6.49
N ASP A 108 1.68 -4.33 -6.02
CA ASP A 108 2.29 -3.12 -6.59
C ASP A 108 3.20 -3.42 -7.82
N GLU A 109 3.34 -4.66 -8.30
CA GLU A 109 4.29 -4.99 -9.38
C GLU A 109 3.95 -4.33 -10.74
N LEU A 110 2.66 -4.20 -11.04
CA LEU A 110 2.15 -3.51 -12.23
C LEU A 110 1.52 -2.15 -11.89
N GLU A 111 1.45 -1.81 -10.60
CA GLU A 111 0.94 -0.53 -10.14
C GLU A 111 2.08 0.48 -10.18
N GLU A 112 2.17 1.22 -11.28
CA GLU A 112 2.77 2.54 -11.21
C GLU A 112 1.97 3.34 -10.19
N GLY A 113 2.63 3.97 -9.21
CA GLY A 113 1.95 4.89 -8.29
C GLY A 113 1.35 6.11 -9.04
N GLY A 114 1.46 7.32 -8.49
CA GLY A 114 0.88 8.52 -9.12
C GLY A 114 1.44 8.94 -10.49
N ARG A 115 2.21 8.11 -11.20
CA ARG A 115 2.71 8.32 -12.56
C ARG A 115 2.05 7.34 -13.50
N ILE A 116 0.79 7.60 -13.81
CA ILE A 116 -0.03 6.79 -14.71
C ILE A 116 0.37 7.12 -16.16
N VAL A 117 0.66 6.11 -16.97
CA VAL A 117 0.92 6.25 -18.43
C VAL A 117 -0.35 6.25 -19.29
N ASP A 118 -1.52 5.96 -18.71
CA ASP A 118 -2.82 6.12 -19.38
C ASP A 118 -3.30 7.58 -19.40
N SER A 119 -4.22 7.89 -20.34
CA SER A 119 -4.94 9.17 -20.38
C SER A 119 -5.44 9.53 -18.97
N PRO A 120 -5.35 10.79 -18.53
CA PRO A 120 -5.51 11.15 -17.12
C PRO A 120 -6.90 10.74 -16.63
N ILE A 121 -6.95 9.59 -15.96
CA ILE A 121 -8.04 9.23 -15.10
C ILE A 121 -7.66 9.82 -13.76
N GLU A 122 -8.48 10.75 -13.27
CA GLU A 122 -8.29 11.34 -11.96
C GLU A 122 -8.38 10.19 -10.95
N GLN A 123 -7.21 9.73 -10.49
CA GLN A 123 -7.17 8.65 -9.52
C GLN A 123 -7.80 9.18 -8.25
N VAL A 124 -8.99 8.66 -7.96
CA VAL A 124 -9.59 8.76 -6.64
C VAL A 124 -8.72 7.89 -5.75
N ILE A 125 -7.62 8.48 -5.26
CA ILE A 125 -6.81 7.87 -4.21
C ILE A 125 -7.81 7.49 -3.12
N PRO A 126 -7.93 6.20 -2.74
CA PRO A 126 -8.69 5.84 -1.56
C PRO A 126 -7.97 6.53 -0.41
N VAL A 127 -8.52 7.66 0.03
CA VAL A 127 -8.10 8.29 1.27
C VAL A 127 -8.38 7.18 2.30
N GLN A 128 -7.32 6.57 2.83
CA GLN A 128 -7.49 5.73 4.00
C GLN A 128 -8.24 6.61 4.99
N PRO A 129 -9.47 6.26 5.38
CA PRO A 129 -10.23 7.14 6.23
C PRO A 129 -9.39 7.35 7.49
N MET A 130 -9.12 8.61 7.84
CA MET A 130 -8.44 8.99 9.08
C MET A 130 -9.28 8.62 10.32
N MET A 131 -10.18 7.65 10.21
CA MET A 131 -11.31 7.45 11.11
C MET A 131 -10.95 6.75 12.42
N ASP A 132 -9.79 6.09 12.57
CA ASP A 132 -9.58 5.20 13.74
C ASP A 132 -8.35 5.48 14.61
N LYS A 133 -7.82 6.71 14.64
CA LYS A 133 -6.87 7.08 15.70
C LYS A 133 -7.28 8.36 16.40
N LEU A 134 -7.86 8.21 17.58
CA LEU A 134 -7.93 9.28 18.58
C LEU A 134 -6.49 9.79 18.77
N PRO A 135 -6.20 11.08 18.53
CA PRO A 135 -4.81 11.54 18.43
C PRO A 135 -4.07 11.59 19.78
N THR A 136 -4.74 11.41 20.92
CA THR A 136 -4.14 11.38 22.26
C THR A 136 -5.05 10.63 23.24
N THR A 137 -4.49 10.05 24.30
CA THR A 137 -5.23 9.35 25.37
C THR A 137 -5.98 10.28 26.32
N GLU A 138 -5.72 11.60 26.26
CA GLU A 138 -6.45 12.60 27.05
C GLU A 138 -7.07 13.70 26.17
N ALA A 139 -8.33 14.03 26.45
CA ALA A 139 -9.11 15.03 25.73
C ALA A 139 -8.77 16.46 26.23
N PRO A 140 -8.39 17.40 25.35
CA PRO A 140 -8.04 18.76 25.75
C PRO A 140 -9.24 19.52 26.32
N ALA A 141 -8.97 20.48 27.20
CA ALA A 141 -9.99 21.38 27.74
C ALA A 141 -10.45 22.39 26.69
N CYS A 142 -11.74 22.75 26.73
CA CYS A 142 -12.31 23.75 25.84
C CYS A 142 -11.69 25.13 26.13
N PRO A 143 -11.16 25.86 25.13
CA PRO A 143 -10.53 27.17 25.34
C PRO A 143 -11.51 28.27 25.76
N LYS A 144 -12.82 28.03 25.63
CA LYS A 144 -13.87 29.01 25.98
C LYS A 144 -14.45 28.82 27.38
N CYS A 145 -14.56 27.58 27.86
CA CYS A 145 -15.27 27.29 29.12
C CYS A 145 -14.57 26.24 30.00
N GLY A 146 -13.41 25.73 29.60
CA GLY A 146 -12.64 24.75 30.37
C GLY A 146 -13.23 23.32 30.41
N ALA A 147 -14.42 23.09 29.86
CA ALA A 147 -15.03 21.76 29.85
C ALA A 147 -14.25 20.76 28.99
N LYS A 148 -14.27 19.47 29.36
CA LYS A 148 -13.66 18.41 28.57
C LYS A 148 -14.32 18.33 27.19
N THR A 149 -13.51 18.37 26.15
CA THR A 149 -13.98 18.29 24.76
C THR A 149 -14.27 16.83 24.37
N VAL A 150 -15.04 16.66 23.30
CA VAL A 150 -15.37 15.35 22.72
C VAL A 150 -14.92 15.33 21.27
N TRP A 151 -14.32 14.22 20.85
CA TRP A 151 -13.89 14.04 19.47
C TRP A 151 -15.08 14.03 18.51
N LYS A 152 -14.98 14.79 17.42
CA LYS A 152 -15.96 14.82 16.33
C LYS A 152 -15.23 14.65 15.02
N ALA A 153 -15.56 13.59 14.29
CA ALA A 153 -15.05 13.34 12.96
C ALA A 153 -16.17 12.92 12.00
N GLY A 154 -15.99 13.16 10.71
CA GLY A 154 -16.94 12.76 9.68
C GLY A 154 -16.62 13.38 8.31
N VAL A 155 -17.51 13.13 7.34
CA VAL A 155 -17.40 13.69 5.98
C VAL A 155 -18.45 14.79 5.81
N SER A 156 -18.02 15.98 5.38
CA SER A 156 -18.93 17.07 5.06
C SER A 156 -19.79 16.73 3.84
N LYS A 157 -21.11 16.60 4.03
CA LYS A 157 -22.07 16.37 2.93
C LYS A 157 -22.04 17.45 1.85
N ARG A 158 -21.54 18.65 2.17
CA ARG A 158 -21.50 19.80 1.24
C ARG A 158 -20.22 19.88 0.43
N THR A 159 -19.08 19.55 1.02
CA THR A 159 -17.76 19.74 0.41
C THR A 159 -17.05 18.43 0.09
N ASN A 160 -17.63 17.30 0.49
CA ASN A 160 -17.02 15.97 0.45
C ASN A 160 -15.62 15.91 1.07
N ARG A 161 -15.31 16.85 1.98
CA ARG A 161 -14.04 16.90 2.71
C ARG A 161 -14.24 16.29 4.09
N GLU A 162 -13.29 15.47 4.49
CA GLU A 162 -13.20 14.95 5.85
C GLU A 162 -12.92 16.09 6.85
N TYR A 163 -13.49 15.96 8.04
CA TYR A 163 -13.18 16.84 9.17
C TYR A 163 -12.96 16.00 10.41
N ALA A 164 -12.08 16.47 11.29
CA ALA A 164 -11.81 15.88 12.58
C ALA A 164 -11.37 16.99 13.54
N PHE A 165 -12.07 17.14 14.67
CA PHE A 165 -11.74 18.14 15.68
C PHE A 165 -12.29 17.77 17.06
N TRP A 166 -11.70 18.34 18.10
CA TRP A 166 -12.24 18.29 19.45
C TRP A 166 -13.30 19.39 19.64
N GLY A 167 -14.53 19.02 19.95
CA GLY A 167 -15.65 19.95 20.12
C GLY A 167 -16.19 19.99 21.55
N CYS A 168 -16.48 21.17 22.06
CA CYS A 168 -17.09 21.34 23.38
C CYS A 168 -18.57 20.91 23.39
N PRO A 169 -18.99 20.03 24.33
CA PRO A 169 -20.39 19.63 24.48
C PRO A 169 -21.20 20.56 25.42
N SER A 170 -20.60 21.59 26.02
CA SER A 170 -21.31 22.44 26.97
C SER A 170 -22.25 23.44 26.28
N LYS A 171 -23.35 23.78 26.97
CA LYS A 171 -24.25 24.88 26.59
C LYS A 171 -24.01 26.10 27.48
N ASN A 172 -24.15 27.27 26.89
CA ASN A 172 -24.15 28.55 27.58
C ASN A 172 -25.47 28.73 28.36
N PRO A 173 -25.54 29.65 29.35
CA PRO A 173 -26.75 29.90 30.13
C PRO A 173 -27.99 30.28 29.30
N ASN A 174 -27.79 30.83 28.10
CA ASN A 174 -28.84 31.16 27.14
C ASN A 174 -29.31 29.96 26.28
N GLY A 175 -28.86 28.74 26.59
CA GLY A 175 -29.26 27.50 25.90
C GLY A 175 -28.51 27.20 24.59
N THR A 176 -27.67 28.12 24.10
CA THR A 176 -26.84 27.92 22.89
C THR A 176 -25.62 27.05 23.18
N TRP A 177 -25.08 26.36 22.16
CA TRP A 177 -23.85 25.58 22.31
C TRP A 177 -22.63 26.50 22.45
N CYS A 178 -21.68 26.13 23.33
CA CYS A 178 -20.45 26.88 23.56
C CYS A 178 -19.62 27.08 22.27
N GLY A 179 -19.65 26.08 21.38
CA GLY A 179 -18.98 26.16 20.07
C GLY A 179 -17.46 26.31 20.17
N GLY A 180 -16.85 25.91 21.28
CA GLY A 180 -15.39 25.82 21.41
C GLY A 180 -14.86 24.60 20.68
N THR A 181 -13.80 24.77 19.90
CA THR A 181 -13.14 23.70 19.16
C THR A 181 -11.63 23.75 19.36
N VAL A 182 -10.98 22.59 19.39
CA VAL A 182 -9.52 22.47 19.43
C VAL A 182 -9.07 21.68 18.20
N ASP A 183 -8.08 22.22 17.49
CA ASP A 183 -7.47 21.57 16.34
C ASP A 183 -6.60 20.40 16.84
N PRO A 184 -6.78 19.17 16.29
CA PRO A 184 -5.98 18.01 16.69
C PRO A 184 -4.48 18.22 16.55
N LYS A 185 -4.01 19.01 15.58
CA LYS A 185 -2.57 19.27 15.39
C LYS A 185 -1.99 20.15 16.48
N LYS A 186 -2.76 21.12 16.98
CA LYS A 186 -2.35 22.01 18.08
C LYS A 186 -2.42 21.35 19.46
N ALA A 187 -3.28 20.35 19.64
CA ALA A 187 -3.37 19.60 20.88
C ALA A 187 -2.13 18.71 21.13
N VAL A 188 -1.48 18.24 20.06
CA VAL A 188 -0.25 17.44 20.13
C VAL A 188 0.96 18.27 20.60
N GLU A 189 1.05 19.54 20.17
CA GLU A 189 2.14 20.46 20.53
C GLU A 189 2.09 20.90 22.01
N GLN A 190 0.93 20.91 22.65
CA GLN A 190 0.79 21.31 24.07
C GLN A 190 1.19 20.22 25.06
N ASN A 191 1.26 18.95 24.62
CA ASN A 191 1.68 17.83 25.46
C ASN A 191 3.18 17.49 25.31
N THR A 192 3.89 18.09 24.35
CA THR A 192 5.31 17.78 24.09
C THR A 192 6.28 18.66 24.88
N SER A 193 5.79 19.64 25.65
CA SER A 193 6.61 20.58 26.41
C SER A 193 6.84 20.19 27.89
N GLN A 194 6.64 18.93 28.28
CA GLN A 194 6.90 18.48 29.66
C GLN A 194 7.85 17.28 29.82
N ASP A 195 8.34 16.67 28.75
CA ASP A 195 9.32 15.58 28.86
C ASP A 195 10.71 16.04 28.36
N GLU A 196 11.35 16.95 29.10
CA GLU A 196 12.81 17.07 29.06
C GLU A 196 13.41 15.86 29.77
N ILE A 197 13.76 14.84 28.99
CA ILE A 197 14.52 13.68 29.47
C ILE A 197 15.96 14.15 29.68
N ASN A 198 16.37 14.30 30.93
CA ASN A 198 17.72 14.71 31.30
C ASN A 198 18.72 13.56 30.99
N ILE A 199 19.69 13.80 30.10
CA ILE A 199 20.59 12.79 29.50
C ILE A 199 21.76 12.43 30.44
N GLU A 200 21.67 12.67 31.74
CA GLU A 200 22.80 12.47 32.68
C GLU A 200 22.79 11.14 33.47
N ASP A 201 21.77 10.28 33.34
CA ASP A 201 21.64 9.06 34.17
C ASP A 201 21.70 7.73 33.40
N ILE A 202 22.67 7.55 32.50
CA ILE A 202 22.96 6.21 31.93
C ILE A 202 24.31 5.71 32.45
N PRO A 203 24.34 4.72 33.36
CA PRO A 203 25.60 4.13 33.83
C PRO A 203 26.22 3.27 32.72
N PHE A 204 27.54 3.41 32.57
CA PHE A 204 28.42 2.69 31.63
C PHE A 204 28.45 1.18 31.86
#